data_AF-A0A2G9HXR9-F1
#
_entry.id   AF-A0A2G9HXR9-F1
#
_cell.length_a   1.000
_cell.length_b   1.000
_cell.length_c   1.000
_cell.angle_alpha   90.00
_cell.angle_beta   90.00
_cell.angle_gamma   90.00
#
_symmetry.space_group_name_H-M   'P 1'
#
loop_
_entity.id
_entity.type
_entity.pdbx_description
1 polymer ?
#
loop_
_entity_poly.entity_id
_entity_poly.type
_entity_poly.pdbx_seq_one_letter_code
_entity_poly.pdbx_strand_id
1 'polypeptide(L)'
;MLAARELSIVWGDNPEYWQWICLPESRFSEVAELIDVCGLEIWGKINASMLSSITNYAAYLVFTWNILTYGFDFHPAYGSVSIGGHESEKRSFYLVSEEERREMFQTAAGQLQDNGKQRQHQDSADRGIQYPKRRDDRWLEVELGECFVRGGQDGDL
;
A
#
# COMPACT_ATOMS: atom_id res chain seq x y z
N MET A 1 13.00 -2.49 -7.89
CA MET A 1 11.95 -2.87 -6.92
C MET A 1 12.67 -3.17 -5.62
N LEU A 2 12.19 -2.64 -4.50
CA LEU A 2 12.78 -2.88 -3.19
C LEU A 2 12.20 -4.16 -2.59
N ALA A 3 13.05 -5.02 -2.03
CA ALA A 3 12.62 -6.14 -1.20
C ALA A 3 12.09 -5.63 0.14
N ALA A 4 11.28 -6.45 0.84
CA ALA A 4 10.82 -6.10 2.19
C ALA A 4 11.98 -5.84 3.16
N ARG A 5 13.10 -6.55 3.01
CA ARG A 5 14.35 -6.35 3.78
C ARG A 5 15.05 -5.02 3.50
N GLU A 6 14.74 -4.36 2.39
CA GLU A 6 15.28 -3.03 2.06
C GLU A 6 14.38 -1.89 2.57
N LEU A 7 13.22 -2.22 3.15
CA LEU A 7 12.29 -1.27 3.74
C LEU A 7 12.60 -1.06 5.23
N SER A 8 12.35 0.15 5.72
CA SER A 8 12.27 0.42 7.15
C SER A 8 10.82 0.22 7.59
N ILE A 9 10.59 -0.82 8.37
CA ILE A 9 9.28 -1.21 8.89
C ILE A 9 9.28 -0.95 10.40
N VAL A 10 8.33 -0.14 10.88
CA VAL A 10 8.21 0.11 12.32
C VAL A 10 7.88 -1.21 13.04
N TRP A 11 8.70 -1.51 14.04
CA TRP A 11 8.69 -2.79 14.77
C TRP A 11 8.97 -4.04 13.93
N GLY A 12 9.52 -3.91 12.72
CA GLY A 12 9.78 -5.06 11.82
C GLY A 12 10.69 -6.15 12.40
N ASP A 13 11.46 -5.85 13.44
CA ASP A 13 12.31 -6.82 14.16
C ASP A 13 11.61 -7.44 15.38
N ASN A 14 10.39 -7.01 15.73
CA ASN A 14 9.63 -7.57 16.85
C ASN A 14 8.78 -8.76 16.38
N PRO A 15 9.09 -10.00 16.80
CA PRO A 15 8.35 -11.19 16.42
C PRO A 15 6.91 -11.24 16.96
N GLU A 16 6.54 -10.38 17.91
CA GLU A 16 5.15 -10.25 18.35
C GLU A 16 4.26 -9.60 17.28
N TYR A 17 4.86 -8.80 16.39
CA TYR A 17 4.14 -7.95 15.43
C TYR A 17 4.43 -8.34 13.98
N TRP A 18 5.64 -8.83 13.71
CA TRP A 18 6.12 -9.13 12.37
C TRP A 18 6.85 -10.45 12.35
N GLN A 19 6.66 -11.21 11.27
CA GLN A 19 7.49 -12.37 10.97
C GLN A 19 8.08 -12.26 9.56
N TRP A 20 9.26 -12.82 9.39
CA TRP A 20 9.95 -12.87 8.11
C TRP A 20 9.83 -14.28 7.57
N ILE A 21 9.15 -14.42 6.43
CA ILE A 21 8.80 -15.71 5.85
C ILE A 21 9.33 -15.83 4.42
N CYS A 22 9.49 -17.07 3.96
CA CYS A 22 9.80 -17.39 2.58
C CYS A 22 8.53 -17.78 1.85
N LEU A 23 8.14 -17.05 0.80
CA LEU A 23 7.03 -17.41 -0.07
C LEU A 23 7.57 -17.85 -1.44
N PRO A 24 7.33 -19.09 -1.90
CA PRO A 24 7.76 -19.57 -3.21
C PRO A 24 7.30 -18.70 -4.38
N GLU A 25 6.17 -18.01 -4.22
CA GLU A 25 5.57 -17.11 -5.21
C GLU A 25 6.23 -15.72 -5.22
N SER A 26 7.05 -15.40 -4.21
CA SER A 26 7.79 -14.14 -4.15
C SER A 26 9.04 -14.19 -5.03
N ARG A 27 9.36 -13.06 -5.65
CA ARG A 27 10.65 -12.88 -6.35
C ARG A 27 11.82 -12.59 -5.40
N PHE A 28 11.51 -12.31 -4.13
CA PHE A 28 12.49 -12.09 -3.06
C PHE A 28 12.51 -13.29 -2.12
N SER A 29 13.67 -13.61 -1.57
CA SER A 29 13.86 -14.76 -0.68
C SER A 29 13.05 -14.67 0.61
N GLU A 30 12.84 -13.45 1.11
CA GLU A 30 12.08 -13.19 2.33
C GLU A 30 11.09 -12.05 2.10
N VAL A 31 9.93 -12.15 2.76
CA VAL A 31 8.90 -11.13 2.82
C VAL A 31 8.50 -10.90 4.28
N ALA A 32 8.02 -9.69 4.59
CA ALA A 32 7.49 -9.36 5.90
C ALA A 32 6.00 -9.71 5.95
N GLU A 33 5.64 -10.63 6.83
CA GLU A 33 4.24 -10.90 7.17
C GLU A 33 3.89 -10.18 8.47
N LEU A 34 2.79 -9.45 8.41
CA LEU A 34 2.24 -8.72 9.53
C LEU A 34 1.36 -9.65 10.36
N ILE A 35 1.64 -9.76 11.67
CA ILE A 35 0.90 -10.62 12.60
C ILE A 35 -0.25 -9.85 13.23
N ASP A 36 0.07 -8.82 14.02
CA ASP A 36 -0.90 -7.97 14.71
C ASP A 36 -0.24 -6.63 15.04
N VAL A 37 -0.78 -5.51 14.56
CA VAL A 37 -0.33 -4.15 14.94
C VAL A 37 -1.51 -3.21 14.98
N CYS A 38 -1.42 -2.20 15.86
CA CYS A 38 -2.36 -1.09 15.87
C CYS A 38 -2.07 -0.01 14.80
N GLY A 39 -0.94 -0.11 14.09
CA GLY A 39 -0.55 0.83 13.05
C GLY A 39 0.52 0.26 12.13
N LEU A 40 0.37 0.52 10.82
CA LEU A 40 1.31 0.11 9.78
C LEU A 40 2.09 1.33 9.30
N GLU A 41 3.41 1.32 9.49
CA GLU A 41 4.29 2.39 9.02
C GLU A 41 5.53 1.78 8.35
N ILE A 42 5.68 2.09 7.05
CA ILE A 42 6.70 1.53 6.17
C ILE A 42 7.34 2.66 5.36
N TRP A 43 8.66 2.65 5.27
CA TRP A 43 9.45 3.60 4.50
C TRP A 43 10.41 2.86 3.57
N GLY A 44 10.67 3.43 2.40
CA GLY A 44 11.63 2.89 1.45
C GLY A 44 12.48 4.01 0.84
N LYS A 45 13.71 3.70 0.47
CA LYS A 45 14.60 4.60 -0.26
C LYS A 45 15.19 3.88 -1.45
N ILE A 46 15.06 4.49 -2.63
CA ILE A 46 15.72 4.04 -3.86
C ILE A 46 16.66 5.14 -4.33
N ASN A 47 17.85 4.78 -4.77
CA ASN A 47 18.76 5.77 -5.34
C ASN A 47 18.24 6.22 -6.70
N ALA A 48 17.91 7.50 -6.84
CA ALA A 48 17.40 8.07 -8.09
C ALA A 48 18.37 7.91 -9.26
N SER A 49 19.68 7.74 -9.02
CA SER A 49 20.66 7.45 -10.09
C SER A 49 20.46 6.08 -10.74
N MET A 50 19.71 5.17 -10.10
CA MET A 50 19.33 3.88 -10.67
C MET A 50 18.11 3.99 -11.61
N LEU A 51 17.42 5.13 -11.58
CA LEU A 51 16.27 5.40 -12.42
C LEU A 51 16.73 6.15 -13.66
N SER A 52 16.06 5.89 -14.78
CA SER A 52 16.29 6.63 -16.02
C SER A 52 15.90 8.10 -15.82
N SER A 53 16.77 8.99 -16.31
CA SER A 53 16.53 10.42 -16.33
C SER A 53 15.33 10.79 -17.20
N ILE A 54 14.74 11.96 -16.93
CA ILE A 54 13.65 12.57 -17.72
C ILE A 54 12.47 11.59 -17.85
N THR A 55 12.16 10.89 -16.77
CA THR A 55 11.16 9.82 -16.76
C THR A 55 10.25 9.99 -15.56
N ASN A 56 8.94 9.86 -15.78
CA ASN A 56 7.96 9.77 -14.70
C ASN A 56 7.93 8.33 -14.18
N TYR A 57 8.01 8.19 -12.86
CA TYR A 57 7.88 6.93 -12.15
C TYR A 57 6.69 6.99 -11.22
N ALA A 58 5.97 5.88 -11.13
CA ALA A 58 4.97 5.64 -10.10
C ALA A 58 5.52 4.60 -9.11
N ALA A 59 5.30 4.82 -7.82
CA ALA A 59 5.63 3.87 -6.77
C ALA A 59 4.39 3.07 -6.38
N TYR A 60 4.56 1.77 -6.25
CA TYR A 60 3.50 0.84 -5.86
C TYR A 60 3.93 0.06 -4.61
N LEU A 61 3.00 -0.09 -3.67
CA LEU A 61 3.11 -1.11 -2.63
C LEU A 61 2.54 -2.41 -3.20
N VAL A 62 3.34 -3.48 -3.19
CA VAL A 62 2.94 -4.80 -3.66
C VAL A 62 2.89 -5.75 -2.46
N PHE A 63 1.76 -6.40 -2.24
CA PHE A 63 1.51 -7.21 -1.05
C PHE A 63 0.53 -8.34 -1.34
N THR A 64 0.45 -9.30 -0.41
CA THR A 64 -0.62 -10.31 -0.38
C THR A 64 -1.46 -10.10 0.86
N TRP A 65 -2.75 -10.40 0.76
CA TRP A 65 -3.66 -10.35 1.90
C TRP A 65 -3.85 -11.74 2.50
N ASN A 66 -3.76 -11.84 3.83
CA ASN A 66 -4.13 -13.04 4.58
C ASN A 66 -5.48 -12.79 5.24
N ILE A 67 -6.48 -13.63 4.99
CA ILE A 67 -7.87 -13.45 5.45
C ILE A 67 -7.97 -13.41 6.99
N LEU A 68 -6.91 -13.84 7.70
CA LEU A 68 -6.85 -13.82 9.17
C LEU A 68 -6.39 -12.48 9.77
N THR A 69 -5.81 -11.57 8.99
CA THR A 69 -5.40 -10.25 9.50
C THR A 69 -6.59 -9.30 9.56
N TYR A 70 -6.91 -8.82 10.76
CA TYR A 70 -8.02 -7.91 11.03
C TYR A 70 -7.51 -6.47 11.23
N GLY A 71 -8.32 -5.46 10.92
CA GLY A 71 -8.09 -4.08 11.37
C GLY A 71 -7.78 -3.04 10.29
N PHE A 72 -7.44 -3.44 9.06
CA PHE A 72 -7.21 -2.52 7.93
C PHE A 72 -8.44 -2.31 7.04
N ASP A 73 -9.55 -2.96 7.35
CA ASP A 73 -10.73 -3.00 6.49
C ASP A 73 -11.58 -1.72 6.58
N PHE A 74 -11.46 -1.00 7.70
CA PHE A 74 -12.32 0.15 8.03
C PHE A 74 -11.65 1.51 7.82
N HIS A 75 -10.31 1.58 7.80
CA HIS A 75 -9.58 2.83 7.71
C HIS A 75 -8.63 2.82 6.52
N PRO A 76 -8.64 3.86 5.66
CA PRO A 76 -7.67 3.96 4.60
C PRO A 76 -6.26 4.16 5.17
N ALA A 77 -5.30 3.50 4.55
CA ALA A 77 -3.89 3.82 4.67
C ALA A 77 -3.55 5.04 3.81
N TYR A 78 -2.36 5.59 4.04
CA TYR A 78 -1.85 6.73 3.29
C TYR A 78 -0.45 6.46 2.78
N GLY A 79 -0.14 6.96 1.58
CA GLY A 79 1.18 6.88 0.99
C GLY A 79 1.54 8.16 0.25
N SER A 80 2.84 8.41 0.13
CA SER A 80 3.40 9.49 -0.68
C SER A 80 4.79 9.09 -1.17
N VAL A 81 5.28 9.78 -2.19
CA VAL A 81 6.63 9.63 -2.72
C VAL A 81 7.32 10.98 -2.63
N SER A 82 8.61 11.00 -2.29
CA SER A 82 9.39 12.24 -2.34
C SER A 82 10.65 12.07 -3.20
N ILE A 83 11.00 13.13 -3.94
CA ILE A 83 12.23 13.20 -4.72
C ILE A 83 12.88 14.58 -4.54
N GLY A 84 14.17 14.63 -4.21
CA GLY A 84 14.90 15.90 -4.05
C GLY A 84 14.28 16.87 -3.03
N GLY A 85 13.60 16.35 -1.99
CA GLY A 85 12.90 17.17 -0.98
C GLY A 85 11.50 17.63 -1.38
N HIS A 86 11.03 17.32 -2.58
CA HIS A 86 9.65 17.55 -3.00
C HIS A 86 8.81 16.30 -2.78
N GLU A 87 7.81 16.40 -1.90
CA GLU A 87 6.84 15.33 -1.62
C GLU A 87 5.64 15.43 -2.57
N SER A 88 5.18 14.29 -3.06
CA SER A 88 3.94 14.17 -3.83
C SER A 88 2.72 14.43 -2.96
N GLU A 89 1.58 14.66 -3.58
CA GLU A 89 0.31 14.64 -2.84
C GLU A 89 0.12 13.28 -2.15
N LYS A 90 -0.36 13.34 -0.90
CA LYS A 90 -0.62 12.15 -0.11
C LYS A 90 -1.85 11.44 -0.67
N ARG A 91 -1.69 10.18 -1.06
CA ARG A 91 -2.78 9.34 -1.57
C ARG A 91 -3.35 8.50 -0.44
N SER A 92 -4.67 8.40 -0.41
CA SER A 92 -5.40 7.47 0.46
C SER A 92 -5.77 6.20 -0.31
N PHE A 93 -5.66 5.06 0.37
CA PHE A 93 -6.02 3.77 -0.22
C PHE A 93 -6.41 2.74 0.83
N TYR A 94 -7.19 1.75 0.45
CA TYR A 94 -7.44 0.56 1.26
C TYR A 94 -6.39 -0.53 1.02
N LEU A 95 -6.22 -1.41 1.99
CA LEU A 95 -5.39 -2.62 1.87
C LEU A 95 -6.22 -3.87 1.52
N VAL A 96 -7.55 -3.74 1.46
CA VAL A 96 -8.48 -4.78 1.01
C VAL A 96 -9.07 -4.43 -0.34
N SER A 97 -9.51 -5.45 -1.09
CA SER A 97 -10.22 -5.22 -2.35
C SER A 97 -11.57 -4.52 -2.12
N GLU A 98 -12.07 -3.88 -3.18
CA GLU A 98 -13.38 -3.24 -3.13
C GLU A 98 -14.49 -4.28 -2.90
N GLU A 99 -14.36 -5.46 -3.50
CA GLU A 99 -15.28 -6.59 -3.34
C GLU A 99 -15.36 -7.07 -1.90
N GLU A 100 -14.22 -7.39 -1.28
CA GLU A 100 -14.16 -7.90 0.10
C GLU A 100 -14.76 -6.88 1.07
N ARG A 101 -14.40 -5.61 0.92
CA ARG A 101 -14.93 -4.54 1.75
C ARG A 101 -16.45 -4.42 1.61
N ARG A 102 -16.97 -4.49 0.39
CA ARG A 102 -18.41 -4.46 0.12
C ARG A 102 -19.14 -5.64 0.76
N GLU A 103 -18.57 -6.85 0.70
CA GLU A 103 -19.13 -8.05 1.32
C GLU A 103 -19.15 -7.97 2.86
N MET A 104 -18.06 -7.46 3.46
CA MET A 104 -17.98 -7.21 4.91
C MET A 104 -19.08 -6.26 5.38
N PHE A 105 -19.28 -5.15 4.67
CA PHE A 105 -20.34 -4.21 4.99
C PHE A 105 -21.73 -4.79 4.75
N GLN A 106 -21.93 -5.64 3.75
CA GLN A 106 -23.20 -6.34 3.54
C GLN A 106 -23.51 -7.32 4.68
N THR A 107 -22.50 -8.01 5.21
CA THR A 107 -22.67 -8.94 6.33
C THR A 107 -22.93 -8.19 7.64
N ALA A 108 -22.22 -7.09 7.89
CA ALA A 108 -22.45 -6.23 9.06
C ALA A 108 -23.81 -5.53 8.99
N ALA A 109 -24.20 -5.00 7.83
CA ALA A 109 -25.51 -4.37 7.62
C ALA A 109 -26.67 -5.39 7.59
N GLY A 110 -26.41 -6.66 7.23
CA GLY A 110 -27.39 -7.74 7.31
C GLY A 110 -27.91 -8.02 8.73
N GLN A 111 -27.19 -7.55 9.76
CA GLN A 111 -27.63 -7.60 11.17
C GLN A 111 -28.51 -6.41 11.59
N LEU A 112 -28.63 -5.37 10.78
CA LEU A 112 -29.46 -4.20 11.03
C LEU A 112 -30.37 -3.97 9.82
N GLN A 113 -31.62 -4.47 9.89
CA GLN A 113 -32.65 -4.06 8.94
C GLN A 113 -32.84 -2.54 9.06
N ASP A 114 -32.25 -1.73 8.16
CA ASP A 114 -32.94 -0.67 7.40
C ASP A 114 -31.99 0.20 6.52
N ASN A 115 -32.51 0.59 5.36
CA ASN A 115 -32.22 1.75 4.50
C ASN A 115 -31.01 1.79 3.55
N GLY A 116 -31.33 1.77 2.25
CA GLY A 116 -30.49 2.17 1.10
C GLY A 116 -29.96 3.62 1.12
N LYS A 117 -30.15 4.38 2.22
CA LYS A 117 -29.51 5.69 2.45
C LYS A 117 -28.04 5.57 2.86
N GLN A 118 -27.64 4.47 3.49
CA GLN A 118 -26.26 4.25 3.93
C GLN A 118 -25.31 4.05 2.74
N ARG A 119 -25.80 3.42 1.66
CA ARG A 119 -25.06 3.22 0.39
C ARG A 119 -24.61 4.55 -0.24
N GLN A 120 -25.50 5.54 -0.32
CA GLN A 120 -25.19 6.84 -0.94
C GLN A 120 -24.22 7.70 -0.12
N HIS A 121 -24.25 7.58 1.21
CA HIS A 121 -23.31 8.30 2.07
C HIS A 121 -21.90 7.69 2.02
N GLN A 122 -21.76 6.37 1.86
CA GLN A 122 -20.45 5.70 1.80
C GLN A 122 -19.74 5.92 0.44
N ASP A 123 -20.46 5.79 -0.68
CA ASP A 123 -19.91 6.10 -2.02
C ASP A 123 -19.38 7.55 -2.09
N SER A 124 -19.93 8.45 -1.27
CA SER A 124 -19.45 9.82 -1.14
C SER A 124 -18.21 9.96 -0.24
N ALA A 125 -18.08 9.13 0.81
CA ALA A 125 -16.95 9.14 1.74
C ALA A 125 -15.68 8.51 1.16
N ASP A 126 -15.83 7.52 0.27
CA ASP A 126 -14.72 6.86 -0.41
C ASP A 126 -14.26 7.58 -1.68
N ARG A 127 -14.88 8.70 -2.01
CA ARG A 127 -14.56 9.46 -3.22
C ARG A 127 -13.08 9.89 -3.18
N GLY A 128 -12.27 9.30 -4.06
CA GLY A 128 -10.84 9.57 -4.18
C GLY A 128 -9.94 8.60 -3.42
N ILE A 129 -10.48 7.66 -2.65
CA ILE A 129 -9.72 6.57 -2.04
C ILE A 129 -9.51 5.46 -3.07
N GLN A 130 -8.28 4.97 -3.18
CA GLN A 130 -7.94 3.90 -4.12
C GLN A 130 -8.10 2.50 -3.50
N TYR A 131 -8.37 1.52 -4.35
CA TYR A 131 -8.33 0.10 -3.99
C TYR A 131 -7.13 -0.57 -4.66
N PRO A 132 -6.55 -1.60 -4.00
CA PRO A 132 -5.50 -2.38 -4.61
C PRO A 132 -6.05 -3.15 -5.82
N LYS A 133 -5.22 -3.30 -6.84
CA LYS A 133 -5.51 -4.06 -8.05
C LYS A 133 -4.76 -5.38 -8.01
N ARG A 134 -5.38 -6.45 -8.49
CA ARG A 134 -4.72 -7.75 -8.60
C ARG A 134 -3.83 -7.79 -9.85
N ARG A 135 -2.57 -8.16 -9.64
CA ARG A 135 -1.54 -8.39 -10.67
C ARG A 135 -1.66 -9.79 -11.28
N ASP A 136 -0.93 -10.03 -12.36
CA ASP A 136 -0.84 -11.34 -13.02
C ASP A 136 -0.26 -12.44 -12.12
N ASP A 137 0.63 -12.08 -11.18
CA ASP A 137 1.21 -12.98 -10.18
C ASP A 137 0.29 -13.24 -8.98
N ARG A 138 -0.95 -12.73 -9.02
CA ARG A 138 -1.98 -12.78 -7.96
C ARG A 138 -1.68 -11.92 -6.73
N TRP A 139 -0.56 -11.20 -6.70
CA TRP A 139 -0.32 -10.19 -5.68
C TRP A 139 -1.23 -8.99 -5.90
N LEU A 140 -1.46 -8.23 -4.84
CA LEU A 140 -2.15 -6.96 -4.88
C LEU A 140 -1.13 -5.83 -5.03
N GLU A 141 -1.48 -4.80 -5.80
CA GLU A 141 -0.70 -3.57 -5.86
C GLU A 141 -1.57 -2.33 -5.73
N VAL A 142 -1.02 -1.32 -5.06
CA VAL A 142 -1.68 -0.02 -4.91
C VAL A 142 -0.66 1.10 -5.07
N GLU A 143 -1.07 2.16 -5.76
CA GLU A 143 -0.18 3.29 -6.09
C GLU A 143 -0.05 4.24 -4.90
N LEU A 144 1.20 4.47 -4.50
CA LEU A 144 1.56 5.37 -3.40
C LEU A 144 1.76 6.81 -3.87
N GLY A 145 2.13 7.00 -5.13
CA GLY A 145 2.36 8.31 -5.73
C GLY A 145 3.30 8.25 -6.93
N GLU A 146 3.49 9.41 -7.55
CA GLU A 146 4.34 9.56 -8.73
C GLU A 146 5.44 10.59 -8.48
N CYS A 147 6.57 10.42 -9.15
CA CYS A 147 7.67 11.38 -9.14
C CYS A 147 8.33 11.47 -10.51
N PHE A 148 8.83 12.66 -10.84
CA PHE A 148 9.60 12.88 -12.06
C PHE A 148 11.09 12.90 -11.74
N VAL A 149 11.84 11.94 -12.29
CA VAL A 149 13.30 11.92 -12.20
C VAL A 149 13.85 12.87 -13.24
N ARG A 150 14.44 13.97 -12.79
CA ARG A 150 15.09 14.95 -13.68
C ARG A 150 16.37 14.36 -14.27
N GLY A 151 16.70 14.77 -15.49
CA GLY A 151 18.01 14.47 -16.07
C GLY A 151 19.10 15.28 -15.41
N GLY A 152 20.20 14.60 -15.05
CA GLY A 152 21.39 15.28 -14.57
C GLY A 152 22.02 16.08 -15.71
N GLN A 153 21.89 17.40 -15.63
CA GLN A 153 22.99 18.31 -15.92
C GLN A 153 22.98 19.32 -14.79
N ASP A 154 23.83 19.10 -13.80
CA ASP A 154 24.52 20.17 -13.08
C ASP A 154 25.78 19.54 -12.49
N GLY A 155 26.81 19.57 -13.33
CA GLY A 155 28.14 19.06 -13.11
C GLY A 155 29.09 19.71 -14.12
N ASP A 156 29.26 21.02 -13.99
CA ASP A 156 30.58 21.69 -13.96
C ASP A 156 30.36 23.18 -13.66
N LEU A 157 30.58 23.56 -12.39
CA LEU A 157 31.45 24.65 -11.89
C LEU A 157 31.24 24.87 -10.38
#